data_AF-A0AAN5I424-F1
#
_entry.id   AF-A0AAN5I424-F1
#
_cell.length_a   1.000
_cell.length_b   1.000
_cell.length_c   1.000
_cell.angle_alpha   90.00
_cell.angle_beta   90.00
_cell.angle_gamma   90.00
#
_symmetry.space_group_name_H-M   'P 1'
#
loop_
_entity.id
_entity.type
_entity.pdbx_description
1 polymer ?
#
loop_
_entity_poly.entity_id
_entity_poly.type
_entity_poly.pdbx_seq_one_letter_code
_entity_poly.pdbx_strand_id
1 'polypeptide(L)'
;MRFSVLFLFALPAAIDALQCYSGRLAPGNPQPGIDPTCKDYCFSIPFVYGSANGLDMGCGTDDKCTSEGLNDQGYTCCRGDLCNGAAGAVKCYDGIFKKDSEAKNTVNCPSGFCYKVHVDVGTQEGSKKGCATADQCSSEGKNKETGGYCCKGDLCNAASGRTLLLTMMLAAIAMRR
;
A
#
# COMPACT_ATOMS: atom_id res chain seq x y z
N MET A 1 -35.35 -24.40 -44.99
CA MET A 1 -34.68 -23.10 -44.72
C MET A 1 -34.32 -23.08 -43.24
N ARG A 2 -33.03 -23.16 -42.88
CA ARG A 2 -32.56 -23.10 -41.49
C ARG A 2 -32.02 -21.69 -41.25
N PHE A 3 -32.72 -20.93 -40.41
CA PHE A 3 -32.23 -19.65 -39.89
C PHE A 3 -31.30 -19.94 -38.71
N SER A 4 -30.00 -19.92 -38.96
CA SER A 4 -29.00 -19.85 -37.88
C SER A 4 -28.99 -18.43 -37.33
N VAL A 5 -29.70 -18.21 -36.23
CA VAL A 5 -29.65 -16.95 -35.47
C VAL A 5 -28.39 -16.98 -34.61
N LEU A 6 -27.34 -16.29 -35.07
CA LEU A 6 -26.16 -15.99 -34.27
C LEU A 6 -26.54 -14.93 -33.23
N PHE A 7 -26.75 -15.34 -31.98
CA PHE A 7 -26.79 -14.42 -30.84
C PHE A 7 -25.36 -14.00 -30.51
N LEU A 8 -24.94 -12.84 -31.04
CA LEU A 8 -23.78 -12.10 -30.56
C LEU A 8 -24.12 -11.52 -29.19
N PHE A 9 -23.69 -12.19 -28.12
CA PHE A 9 -23.65 -11.60 -26.79
C PHE A 9 -22.59 -10.49 -26.79
N ALA A 10 -23.02 -9.26 -27.04
CA ALA A 10 -22.24 -8.07 -26.71
C ALA A 10 -22.21 -7.96 -25.18
N LEU A 11 -21.22 -8.59 -24.54
CA LEU A 11 -20.87 -8.24 -23.17
C LEU A 11 -20.44 -6.77 -23.21
N PRO A 12 -21.04 -5.87 -22.40
CA PRO A 12 -20.48 -4.55 -22.25
C PRO A 12 -19.06 -4.74 -21.72
N ALA A 13 -18.07 -4.27 -22.48
CA ALA A 13 -16.72 -4.15 -21.98
C ALA A 13 -16.82 -3.31 -20.70
N ALA A 14 -16.66 -3.95 -19.55
CA ALA A 14 -16.43 -3.24 -18.31
C ALA A 14 -15.12 -2.48 -18.55
N ILE A 15 -15.23 -1.20 -18.86
CA ILE A 15 -14.09 -0.30 -18.81
C ILE A 15 -13.79 -0.23 -17.32
N ASP A 16 -12.84 -1.04 -16.86
CA ASP A 16 -12.35 -0.99 -15.49
C ASP A 16 -11.78 0.42 -15.31
N ALA A 17 -12.57 1.29 -14.68
CA ALA A 17 -12.17 2.64 -14.37
C ALA A 17 -11.12 2.58 -13.24
N LEU A 18 -10.01 3.27 -13.45
CA LEU A 18 -8.92 3.35 -12.51
C LEU A 18 -9.39 4.07 -11.23
N GLN A 19 -9.15 3.47 -10.07
CA GLN A 19 -9.43 4.09 -8.79
C GLN A 19 -8.25 4.94 -8.35
N CYS A 20 -8.44 6.19 -7.95
CA CYS A 20 -7.38 7.03 -7.40
C CYS A 20 -7.80 7.65 -6.07
N TYR A 21 -6.84 7.98 -5.20
CA TYR A 21 -7.13 8.89 -4.10
C TYR A 21 -7.43 10.29 -4.64
N SER A 22 -8.39 10.97 -4.01
CA SER A 22 -8.84 12.30 -4.44
C SER A 22 -8.98 13.24 -3.24
N GLY A 23 -8.44 14.44 -3.41
CA GLY A 23 -8.44 15.51 -2.40
C GLY A 23 -7.12 15.66 -1.66
N ARG A 24 -7.17 16.43 -0.58
CA ARG A 24 -5.99 16.87 0.17
C ARG A 24 -5.77 16.05 1.44
N LEU A 25 -4.58 15.46 1.55
CA LEU A 25 -4.03 14.91 2.77
C LEU A 25 -3.23 15.99 3.50
N ALA A 26 -3.66 16.35 4.71
CA ALA A 26 -2.98 17.34 5.55
C ALA A 26 -3.03 16.90 7.02
N PRO A 27 -2.11 17.38 7.89
CA PRO A 27 -2.19 17.14 9.32
C PRO A 27 -3.55 17.60 9.87
N GLY A 28 -4.31 16.67 10.46
CA GLY A 28 -5.68 16.92 10.95
C GLY A 28 -6.80 16.57 9.96
N ASN A 29 -6.50 16.23 8.70
CA ASN A 29 -7.45 15.67 7.75
C ASN A 29 -6.94 14.31 7.22
N PRO A 30 -7.26 13.20 7.91
CA PRO A 30 -6.51 11.96 7.76
C PRO A 30 -6.89 11.11 6.54
N GLN A 31 -7.94 11.43 5.79
CA GLN A 31 -8.40 10.55 4.70
C GLN A 31 -8.77 11.31 3.42
N PRO A 32 -7.98 11.18 2.34
CA PRO A 32 -8.45 11.53 1.01
C PRO A 32 -9.61 10.59 0.61
N GLY A 33 -10.53 11.10 -0.20
CA GLY A 33 -11.58 10.28 -0.81
C GLY A 33 -11.01 9.32 -1.85
N ILE A 34 -11.86 8.44 -2.37
CA ILE A 34 -11.55 7.58 -3.52
C ILE A 34 -12.40 8.04 -4.70
N ASP A 35 -11.76 8.33 -5.82
CA ASP A 35 -12.41 8.61 -7.10
C ASP A 35 -12.29 7.38 -8.00
N PRO A 36 -13.40 6.66 -8.29
CA PRO A 36 -13.40 5.48 -9.12
C PRO A 36 -13.61 5.80 -10.62
N THR A 37 -13.47 7.06 -11.04
CA THR A 37 -13.79 7.49 -12.41
C THR A 37 -12.56 7.85 -13.25
N CYS A 38 -11.36 7.60 -12.73
CA CYS A 38 -10.14 7.93 -13.44
C CYS A 38 -9.93 6.99 -14.63
N LYS A 39 -9.31 7.50 -15.70
CA LYS A 39 -9.11 6.74 -16.94
C LYS A 39 -7.72 6.11 -16.99
N ASP A 40 -6.69 6.94 -17.00
CA ASP A 40 -5.36 6.51 -17.41
C ASP A 40 -4.30 6.63 -16.33
N TYR A 41 -4.40 7.66 -15.48
CA TYR A 41 -3.40 7.95 -14.45
C TYR A 41 -4.03 8.42 -13.14
N CYS A 42 -3.29 8.25 -12.06
CA CYS A 42 -3.46 9.00 -10.83
C CYS A 42 -2.29 9.99 -10.66
N PHE A 43 -2.53 11.14 -10.01
CA PHE A 43 -1.47 12.10 -9.64
C PHE A 43 -1.39 12.34 -8.14
N SER A 44 -0.21 12.71 -7.67
CA SER A 44 0.00 13.36 -6.36
C SER A 44 0.97 14.54 -6.50
N ILE A 45 0.75 15.60 -5.73
CA ILE A 45 1.63 16.78 -5.68
C ILE A 45 1.76 17.29 -4.24
N PRO A 46 2.98 17.52 -3.73
CA PRO A 46 3.16 18.09 -2.40
C PRO A 46 2.72 19.56 -2.37
N PHE A 47 2.14 19.99 -1.25
CA PHE A 47 1.85 21.39 -0.98
C PHE A 47 2.23 21.78 0.45
N VAL A 48 2.41 23.08 0.69
CA VAL A 48 2.64 23.64 2.02
C VAL A 48 1.42 24.47 2.43
N TYR A 49 0.86 24.18 3.59
CA TYR A 49 -0.25 24.95 4.18
C TYR A 49 0.16 25.43 5.57
N GLY A 50 0.52 26.72 5.67
CA GLY A 50 1.13 27.26 6.88
C GLY A 50 2.51 26.64 7.12
N SER A 51 2.69 26.00 8.28
CA SER A 51 3.90 25.26 8.65
C SER A 51 3.84 23.75 8.37
N ALA A 52 2.74 23.27 7.79
CA ALA A 52 2.49 21.86 7.54
C ALA A 52 2.68 21.47 6.07
N ASN A 53 3.31 20.32 5.83
CA ASN A 53 3.37 19.68 4.52
C ASN A 53 2.12 18.83 4.31
N GLY A 54 1.57 18.86 3.10
CA GLY A 54 0.44 18.04 2.67
C GLY A 54 0.62 17.51 1.26
N LEU A 55 -0.34 16.72 0.80
CA LEU A 55 -0.39 16.13 -0.53
C LEU A 55 -1.77 16.32 -1.15
N ASP A 56 -1.81 16.85 -2.37
CA ASP A 56 -3.02 16.93 -3.18
C ASP A 56 -3.02 15.79 -4.19
N MET A 57 -4.14 15.11 -4.33
CA MET A 57 -4.26 13.85 -5.08
C MET A 57 -5.52 13.87 -5.96
N GLY A 58 -5.49 13.15 -7.08
CA GLY A 58 -6.66 12.93 -7.92
C GLY A 58 -6.36 12.14 -9.20
N CYS A 59 -7.33 12.14 -10.13
CA CYS A 59 -7.14 11.58 -11.46
C CYS A 59 -6.15 12.42 -12.28
N GLY A 60 -5.15 11.77 -12.86
CA GLY A 60 -4.26 12.36 -13.85
C GLY A 60 -4.97 12.42 -15.21
N THR A 61 -5.31 13.62 -15.64
CA THR A 61 -5.70 13.94 -17.01
C THR A 61 -4.46 14.23 -17.86
N ASP A 62 -4.59 14.29 -19.19
CA ASP A 62 -3.47 14.53 -20.12
C ASP A 62 -2.68 15.81 -19.79
N ASP A 63 -3.35 16.81 -19.21
CA ASP A 63 -2.80 18.09 -18.77
C ASP A 63 -1.95 17.99 -17.49
N LYS A 64 -2.04 16.89 -16.73
CA LYS A 64 -1.25 16.63 -15.51
C LYS A 64 -0.30 15.45 -15.65
N CYS A 65 -0.74 14.39 -16.34
CA CYS A 65 -0.03 13.12 -16.45
C CYS A 65 -0.07 12.59 -17.87
N THR A 66 1.04 12.72 -18.60
CA THR A 66 1.24 12.12 -19.93
C THR A 66 2.11 10.86 -19.87
N SER A 67 2.85 10.66 -18.78
CA SER A 67 3.69 9.50 -18.49
C SER A 67 3.75 9.23 -16.99
N GLU A 68 4.16 8.03 -16.59
CA GLU A 68 4.48 7.74 -15.18
C GLU A 68 5.75 8.49 -14.76
N GLY A 69 5.85 8.81 -13.46
CA GLY A 69 6.99 9.51 -12.87
C GLY A 69 6.70 10.96 -12.50
N LEU A 70 7.75 11.67 -12.08
CA LEU A 70 7.71 13.09 -11.71
C LEU A 70 7.84 13.95 -12.98
N ASN A 71 6.93 14.91 -13.17
CA ASN A 71 7.00 15.88 -14.26
C ASN A 71 7.57 17.24 -13.83
N ASP A 72 7.83 18.12 -14.79
CA ASP A 72 8.42 19.46 -14.58
C ASP A 72 7.53 20.42 -13.77
N GLN A 73 6.25 20.08 -13.61
CA GLN A 73 5.29 20.84 -12.80
C GLN A 73 5.21 20.32 -11.36
N GLY A 74 5.96 19.26 -11.01
CA GLY A 74 6.02 18.69 -9.67
C GLY A 74 4.94 17.64 -9.37
N TYR A 75 4.17 17.20 -10.39
CA TYR A 75 3.23 16.09 -10.23
C TYR A 75 3.97 14.75 -10.35
N THR A 76 3.71 13.86 -9.39
CA THR A 76 4.07 12.45 -9.50
C THR A 76 2.87 11.68 -10.05
N CYS A 77 3.04 11.10 -11.23
CA CYS A 77 2.03 10.35 -11.96
C CYS A 77 2.30 8.85 -11.91
N CYS A 78 1.23 8.04 -11.86
CA CYS A 78 1.34 6.59 -11.81
C CYS A 78 0.10 5.93 -12.43
N ARG A 79 0.23 4.66 -12.84
CA ARG A 79 -0.86 3.81 -13.31
C ARG A 79 -1.14 2.69 -12.31
N GLY A 80 -2.39 2.26 -12.21
CA GLY A 80 -2.85 1.23 -11.27
C GLY A 80 -3.63 1.80 -10.09
N ASP A 81 -4.55 1.00 -9.55
CA ASP A 81 -5.48 1.46 -8.53
C ASP A 81 -4.76 2.00 -7.29
N LEU A 82 -5.19 3.19 -6.87
CA LEU A 82 -4.77 3.89 -5.66
C LEU A 82 -3.26 4.19 -5.62
N CYS A 83 -2.59 4.18 -6.77
CA CYS A 83 -1.14 4.34 -6.88
C CYS A 83 -0.64 5.73 -6.46
N ASN A 84 -1.51 6.75 -6.51
CA ASN A 84 -1.20 8.12 -6.08
C ASN A 84 -1.34 8.35 -4.58
N GLY A 85 -1.53 7.29 -3.81
CA GLY A 85 -1.39 7.38 -2.36
C GLY A 85 -0.01 7.91 -2.04
N ALA A 86 0.03 9.09 -1.40
CA ALA A 86 1.22 9.83 -0.97
C ALA A 86 2.53 9.16 -1.38
N ALA A 87 3.11 9.44 -2.57
CA ALA A 87 4.28 8.76 -3.11
C ALA A 87 5.23 8.24 -2.00
N GLY A 88 5.24 6.91 -1.79
CA GLY A 88 5.76 6.31 -0.57
C GLY A 88 4.71 5.99 0.50
N ALA A 89 3.42 5.84 0.18
CA ALA A 89 2.44 5.34 1.13
C ALA A 89 2.47 3.83 1.07
N VAL A 90 2.96 3.18 2.12
CA VAL A 90 2.95 1.71 2.19
C VAL A 90 1.73 1.26 2.97
N LYS A 91 1.03 0.24 2.48
CA LYS A 91 -0.05 -0.39 3.24
C LYS A 91 0.58 -1.24 4.33
N CYS A 92 0.23 -1.03 5.60
CA CYS A 92 0.78 -1.78 6.73
C CYS A 92 -0.33 -2.46 7.51
N TYR A 93 -0.02 -3.56 8.20
CA TYR A 93 -0.89 -4.05 9.26
C TYR A 93 -0.87 -3.10 10.45
N ASP A 94 -2.03 -2.93 11.10
CA ASP A 94 -2.21 -2.02 12.22
C ASP A 94 -2.89 -2.68 13.42
N GLY A 95 -2.38 -2.40 14.62
CA GLY A 95 -2.96 -2.87 15.88
C GLY A 95 -2.03 -3.76 16.72
N ILE A 96 -2.60 -4.34 17.76
CA ILE A 96 -1.92 -5.24 18.69
C ILE A 96 -2.45 -6.65 18.50
N PHE A 97 -1.54 -7.58 18.21
CA PHE A 97 -1.86 -8.95 17.89
C PHE A 97 -1.14 -9.89 18.86
N LYS A 98 -1.87 -10.87 19.40
CA LYS A 98 -1.26 -11.98 20.14
C LYS A 98 -0.39 -12.80 19.19
N LYS A 99 0.57 -13.54 19.74
CA LYS A 99 1.33 -14.56 19.00
C LYS A 99 0.37 -15.48 18.24
N ASP A 100 0.73 -15.80 16.99
CA ASP A 100 -0.02 -16.65 16.07
C ASP A 100 -1.41 -16.14 15.63
N SER A 101 -1.78 -14.89 15.98
CA SER A 101 -2.99 -14.26 15.46
C SER A 101 -2.74 -13.64 14.08
N GLU A 102 -3.68 -13.84 13.16
CA GLU A 102 -3.67 -13.17 11.87
C GLU A 102 -3.95 -11.67 12.03
N ALA A 103 -3.13 -10.85 11.38
CA ALA A 103 -3.40 -9.43 11.28
C ALA A 103 -4.46 -9.18 10.19
N LYS A 104 -5.59 -8.59 10.57
CA LYS A 104 -6.72 -8.34 9.65
C LYS A 104 -6.91 -6.86 9.30
N ASN A 105 -6.43 -5.98 10.17
CA ASN A 105 -6.57 -4.54 10.00
C ASN A 105 -5.36 -3.99 9.26
N THR A 106 -5.61 -3.14 8.27
CA THR A 106 -4.57 -2.48 7.48
C THR A 106 -4.77 -0.98 7.44
N VAL A 107 -3.69 -0.23 7.35
CA VAL A 107 -3.66 1.23 7.27
C VAL A 107 -2.68 1.65 6.17
N ASN A 108 -2.94 2.77 5.50
CA ASN A 108 -1.99 3.35 4.55
C ASN A 108 -1.05 4.32 5.29
N CYS A 109 0.27 4.14 5.14
CA CYS A 109 1.29 4.86 5.90
C CYS A 109 2.06 5.84 5.04
N PRO A 110 1.79 7.15 5.13
CA PRO A 110 2.41 8.17 4.28
C PRO A 110 3.94 8.30 4.45
N SER A 111 4.51 7.76 5.53
CA SER A 111 5.96 7.80 5.80
C SER A 111 6.76 6.80 4.97
N GLY A 112 6.11 5.83 4.33
CA GLY A 112 6.78 4.79 3.53
C GLY A 112 7.40 3.66 4.31
N PHE A 113 7.17 3.62 5.61
CA PHE A 113 7.66 2.54 6.46
C PHE A 113 6.53 1.92 7.28
N CYS A 114 6.49 0.59 7.28
CA CYS A 114 5.78 -0.17 8.28
C CYS A 114 6.67 -0.43 9.48
N TYR A 115 6.08 -0.36 10.67
CA TYR A 115 6.73 -0.65 11.93
C TYR A 115 6.12 -1.90 12.57
N LYS A 116 6.95 -2.67 13.25
CA LYS A 116 6.56 -3.81 14.09
C LYS A 116 7.44 -3.86 15.33
N VAL A 117 6.85 -4.05 16.50
CA VAL A 117 7.60 -4.29 17.74
C VAL A 117 6.96 -5.41 18.56
N HIS A 118 7.78 -6.15 19.30
CA HIS A 118 7.30 -7.17 20.24
C HIS A 118 6.77 -6.49 21.51
N VAL A 119 5.62 -6.96 21.99
CA VAL A 119 4.95 -6.45 23.19
C VAL A 119 4.33 -7.59 23.96
N ASP A 120 4.15 -7.43 25.27
CA ASP A 120 3.35 -8.34 26.08
C ASP A 120 1.88 -7.95 26.05
N VAL A 121 1.01 -8.91 25.74
CA VAL A 121 -0.44 -8.74 25.67
C VAL A 121 -1.07 -9.60 26.77
N GLY A 122 -1.12 -9.05 27.97
CA GLY A 122 -1.48 -9.81 29.18
C GLY A 122 -0.34 -10.74 29.60
N THR A 123 -0.59 -12.05 29.63
CA THR A 123 0.42 -13.08 29.97
C THR A 123 1.07 -13.72 28.74
N GLN A 124 0.78 -13.24 27.53
CA GLN A 124 1.26 -13.81 26.28
C GLN A 124 2.10 -12.80 25.50
N GLU A 125 3.12 -13.27 24.81
CA GLU A 125 3.85 -12.47 23.83
C GLU A 125 2.93 -12.07 22.66
N GLY A 126 3.19 -10.91 22.06
CA GLY A 126 2.50 -10.41 20.90
C GLY A 126 3.35 -9.47 20.06
N SER A 127 2.68 -8.77 19.13
CA SER A 127 3.29 -7.73 18.33
C SER A 127 2.36 -6.55 18.14
N LYS A 128 2.93 -5.35 18.27
CA LYS A 128 2.30 -4.10 17.85
C LYS A 128 2.79 -3.76 16.45
N LYS A 129 1.86 -3.46 15.55
CA LYS A 129 2.10 -3.14 14.14
C LYS A 129 1.45 -1.81 13.80
N GLY A 130 2.00 -1.08 12.82
CA GLY A 130 1.39 0.14 12.30
C GLY A 130 2.33 0.93 11.39
N CYS A 131 2.00 2.19 11.17
CA CYS A 131 2.87 3.14 10.49
C CYS A 131 4.04 3.52 11.37
N ALA A 132 5.24 3.60 10.77
CA ALA A 132 6.38 4.15 11.46
C ALA A 132 6.30 5.67 11.61
N THR A 133 6.68 6.18 12.77
CA THR A 133 7.03 7.59 12.97
C THR A 133 8.48 7.86 12.55
N ALA A 134 8.84 9.13 12.37
CA ALA A 134 10.20 9.54 12.03
C ALA A 134 11.24 9.08 13.07
N ASP A 135 10.86 9.08 14.35
CA ASP A 135 11.72 8.62 15.46
C ASP A 135 11.86 7.09 15.49
N GLN A 136 10.90 6.36 14.91
CA GLN A 136 10.92 4.90 14.87
C GLN A 136 11.73 4.37 13.68
N CYS A 137 11.65 5.00 12.52
CA CYS A 137 12.27 4.48 11.29
C CYS A 137 12.92 5.59 10.47
N SER A 138 14.25 5.57 10.41
CA SER A 138 15.06 6.33 9.44
C SER A 138 15.59 5.44 8.30
N SER A 139 15.54 4.12 8.47
CA SER A 139 15.99 3.10 7.49
C SER A 139 15.29 1.77 7.74
N GLU A 140 15.35 0.85 6.77
CA GLU A 140 14.86 -0.52 6.95
C GLU A 140 15.75 -1.31 7.92
N GLY A 141 15.15 -2.26 8.63
CA GLY A 141 15.85 -3.10 9.60
C GLY A 141 15.44 -2.82 11.04
N LYS A 142 16.22 -3.36 11.98
CA LYS A 142 15.94 -3.27 13.42
C LYS A 142 16.39 -1.93 13.98
N ASN A 143 15.47 -1.15 14.52
CA ASN A 143 15.79 0.00 15.37
C ASN A 143 16.26 -0.51 16.75
N LYS A 144 17.49 -0.14 17.14
CA LYS A 144 18.11 -0.61 18.39
C LYS A 144 17.57 0.10 19.63
N GLU A 145 17.03 1.31 19.49
CA GLU A 145 16.51 2.12 20.60
C GLU A 145 15.11 1.64 20.99
N THR A 146 14.24 1.43 20.00
CA THR A 146 12.86 0.99 20.25
C THR A 146 12.70 -0.54 20.23
N GLY A 147 13.72 -1.27 19.76
CA GLY A 147 13.67 -2.73 19.56
C GLY A 147 12.75 -3.18 18.42
N GLY A 148 12.09 -2.24 17.73
CA GLY A 148 11.19 -2.52 16.62
C GLY A 148 11.90 -2.74 15.29
N TYR A 149 11.16 -3.24 14.32
CA TYR A 149 11.59 -3.53 12.97
C TYR A 149 10.83 -2.65 11.99
N CYS A 150 11.59 -2.02 11.10
CA CYS A 150 11.15 -1.15 10.04
C CYS A 150 11.30 -1.87 8.70
N CYS A 151 10.31 -1.74 7.83
CA CYS A 151 10.39 -2.27 6.47
C CYS A 151 9.63 -1.38 5.50
N LYS A 152 10.00 -1.44 4.22
CA LYS A 152 9.30 -0.80 3.12
C LYS A 152 8.53 -1.83 2.30
N GLY A 153 7.49 -1.37 1.61
CA GLY A 153 6.62 -2.19 0.79
C GLY A 153 5.37 -2.66 1.53
N ASP A 154 4.37 -3.03 0.75
CA ASP A 154 3.06 -3.35 1.28
C ASP A 154 3.08 -4.61 2.15
N LEU A 155 2.45 -4.47 3.31
CA LEU A 155 2.21 -5.48 4.33
C LEU A 155 3.51 -6.15 4.80
N CYS A 156 4.66 -5.50 4.62
CA CYS A 156 5.97 -6.05 4.98
C CYS A 156 6.10 -6.35 6.48
N ASN A 157 5.30 -5.69 7.32
CA ASN A 157 5.19 -5.97 8.76
C ASN A 157 4.31 -7.20 9.08
N ALA A 158 3.98 -8.02 8.07
CA ALA A 158 3.29 -9.30 8.23
C ALA A 158 4.02 -10.24 9.18
N ALA A 159 5.34 -10.36 9.01
CA ALA A 159 6.13 -11.50 9.46
C ALA A 159 5.92 -11.82 10.95
N SER A 160 5.01 -12.74 11.26
CA SER A 160 5.09 -13.61 12.43
C SER A 160 6.32 -14.48 12.23
N GLY A 161 7.26 -14.49 13.17
CA GLY A 161 8.50 -15.24 13.01
C GLY A 161 8.25 -16.71 12.66
N ARG A 162 9.03 -17.21 11.69
CA ARG A 162 9.14 -18.61 11.21
C ARG A 162 7.94 -19.12 10.40
N THR A 163 8.10 -19.21 9.07
CA THR A 163 7.83 -20.40 8.21
C THR A 163 8.13 -20.04 6.75
N LEU A 164 9.41 -19.88 6.40
CA LEU A 164 9.84 -19.77 4.99
C LEU A 164 11.08 -20.62 4.69
N LEU A 165 11.34 -21.62 5.53
CA LEU A 165 12.47 -22.54 5.40
C LEU A 165 12.08 -24.01 5.13
N LEU A 166 10.79 -24.35 4.97
CA LEU A 166 10.35 -25.74 4.85
C LEU A 166 9.89 -26.19 3.46
N THR A 167 9.68 -25.29 2.50
CA THR A 167 9.17 -25.69 1.17
C THR A 167 10.26 -26.11 0.18
N MET A 168 11.54 -25.80 0.41
CA MET A 168 12.62 -26.21 -0.51
C MET A 168 13.23 -27.59 -0.20
N MET A 169 12.99 -28.19 0.97
CA MET A 169 13.55 -29.52 1.27
C MET A 169 12.76 -30.70 0.67
N LEU A 170 11.50 -30.52 0.27
CA LEU A 170 10.70 -31.60 -0.31
C LEU A 170 10.98 -31.83 -1.80
N ALA A 171 11.57 -30.87 -2.52
CA ALA A 171 11.97 -31.05 -3.92
C ALA A 171 13.27 -31.87 -4.08
N ALA A 172 14.11 -31.96 -3.04
CA ALA A 172 15.39 -32.68 -3.12
C ALA A 172 15.27 -34.20 -2.89
N ILE A 173 14.17 -34.69 -2.30
CA ILE A 173 13.98 -36.13 -2.06
C ILE A 173 13.24 -36.82 -3.23
N ALA A 174 12.49 -36.06 -4.04
CA ALA A 174 11.80 -36.61 -5.22
C ALA A 174 12.72 -36.77 -6.46
N MET A 175 13.93 -36.22 -6.45
CA MET A 175 14.93 -36.36 -7.53
C MET A 175 16.05 -37.37 -7.22
N ARG A 176 15.82 -38.28 -6.26
CA ARG A 176 16.61 -39.51 -6.08
C ARG A 176 15.68 -40.72 -6.02
N ARG A 177 14.98 -40.98 -7.11
CA ARG A 177 14.53 -42.33 -7.49
C ARG A 177 14.69 -42.50 -8.98
#